data_AF-A0A1H0MRD9-F1
#
_entry.id   AF-A0A1H0MRD9-F1
#
_cell.length_a   1.000
_cell.length_b   1.000
_cell.length_c   1.000
_cell.angle_alpha   90.00
_cell.angle_beta   90.00
_cell.angle_gamma   90.00
#
_symmetry.space_group_name_H-M   'P 1'
#
loop_
_entity.id
_entity.type
_entity.pdbx_description
1 polymer ?
#
loop_
_entity_poly.entity_id
_entity_poly.type
_entity_poly.pdbx_seq_one_letter_code
_entity_poly.pdbx_strand_id
1 'polypeptide(L)'
;MNLLIIRLIIFAVLFFAGLKLYRIYREWKLDRARLDHDAPEGGQMVRCAWCRVHVPEAEALRDKGEWFCSSAHRDRYLQEQQQTNDGADGEEDDRRD
;
A
#
# COMPACT_ATOMS: atom_id res chain seq x y z
N MET A 1 -26.83 -39.04 -36.91
CA MET A 1 -26.90 -37.59 -36.60
C MET A 1 -26.24 -37.19 -35.27
N ASN A 2 -26.06 -38.10 -34.30
CA ASN A 2 -25.62 -37.74 -32.94
C ASN A 2 -24.09 -37.61 -32.77
N LEU A 3 -23.30 -38.29 -33.60
CA LEU A 3 -21.83 -38.23 -33.57
C LEU A 3 -21.28 -36.83 -33.92
N LEU A 4 -21.98 -36.08 -34.78
CA LEU A 4 -21.61 -34.71 -35.13
C LEU A 4 -21.91 -33.74 -33.97
N ILE A 5 -22.99 -33.98 -33.23
CA ILE A 5 -23.40 -33.16 -32.07
C ILE A 5 -22.40 -33.35 -30.92
N ILE A 6 -22.00 -34.58 -30.60
CA ILE A 6 -21.00 -34.87 -29.55
C ILE A 6 -19.66 -34.22 -29.90
N ARG A 7 -19.23 -34.30 -31.16
CA ARG A 7 -17.99 -33.68 -31.64
C ARG A 7 -18.04 -32.15 -31.55
N LEU A 8 -19.18 -31.54 -31.88
CA LEU A 8 -19.41 -30.10 -31.74
C LEU A 8 -19.38 -29.63 -30.27
N ILE A 9 -19.99 -30.39 -29.36
CA ILE A 9 -20.00 -30.07 -27.93
C ILE A 9 -18.58 -30.11 -27.35
N ILE A 10 -17.78 -31.11 -27.71
CA ILE A 10 -16.37 -31.20 -27.29
C ILE A 10 -15.58 -29.97 -27.78
N PHE A 11 -15.75 -29.58 -29.05
CA PHE A 11 -15.10 -28.37 -29.58
C PHE A 11 -15.54 -27.10 -28.86
N ALA A 12 -16.84 -26.95 -28.57
CA ALA A 12 -17.36 -25.80 -27.85
C ALA A 12 -16.79 -25.69 -26.43
N VAL A 13 -16.73 -26.81 -25.70
CA VAL A 13 -16.17 -26.85 -24.34
C VAL A 13 -14.66 -26.55 -24.37
N LEU A 14 -13.91 -27.13 -25.29
CA LEU A 14 -12.47 -26.86 -25.44
C LEU A 14 -12.20 -25.39 -25.77
N PHE A 15 -13.00 -24.81 -26.68
CA PHE A 15 -12.88 -23.41 -27.05
C PHE A 15 -13.20 -22.48 -25.86
N PHE A 16 -14.26 -22.78 -25.11
CA PHE A 16 -14.65 -21.97 -23.96
C PHE A 16 -13.64 -22.07 -22.81
N ALA A 17 -13.12 -23.27 -22.53
CA ALA A 17 -12.05 -23.46 -21.56
C ALA A 17 -10.77 -22.73 -21.98
N GLY A 18 -10.42 -22.79 -23.26
CA GLY A 18 -9.29 -22.04 -23.84
C GLY A 18 -9.46 -20.54 -23.70
N LEU A 19 -10.64 -19.99 -24.03
CA LEU A 19 -10.94 -18.55 -23.87
C LEU A 19 -10.92 -18.12 -22.40
N LYS A 20 -11.49 -18.92 -21.49
CA LYS A 20 -11.52 -18.61 -20.06
C LYS A 20 -10.13 -18.63 -19.46
N LEU A 21 -9.30 -19.61 -19.84
CA LEU A 21 -7.90 -19.67 -19.44
C LEU A 21 -7.10 -18.52 -20.06
N TYR A 22 -7.36 -18.17 -21.31
CA TYR A 22 -6.72 -17.02 -21.97
C TYR A 22 -7.10 -15.70 -21.31
N ARG A 23 -8.36 -15.50 -20.88
CA ARG A 23 -8.76 -14.31 -20.10
C ARG A 23 -8.00 -14.21 -18.78
N ILE A 24 -7.97 -15.30 -18.00
CA ILE A 24 -7.25 -15.32 -16.72
C ILE A 24 -5.75 -15.12 -16.92
N TYR A 25 -5.16 -15.78 -17.92
CA TYR A 25 -3.74 -15.62 -18.24
C TYR A 25 -3.42 -14.19 -18.67
N ARG A 26 -4.33 -13.53 -19.40
CA ARG A 26 -4.17 -12.13 -19.81
C ARG A 26 -4.29 -11.18 -18.62
N GLU A 27 -5.22 -11.43 -17.70
CA GLU A 27 -5.35 -10.69 -16.44
C GLU A 27 -4.08 -10.83 -15.58
N TRP A 28 -3.56 -12.04 -15.39
CA TRP A 28 -2.31 -12.27 -14.64
C TRP A 28 -1.09 -11.65 -15.30
N LYS A 29 -1.01 -11.63 -16.64
CA LYS A 29 0.09 -10.95 -17.34
C LYS A 29 -0.03 -9.43 -17.23
N LEU A 30 -1.24 -8.87 -17.25
CA LEU A 30 -1.46 -7.45 -16.98
C LEU A 30 -1.15 -7.11 -15.52
N ASP A 31 -1.52 -7.93 -14.54
CA ASP A 31 -1.16 -7.71 -13.13
C ASP A 31 0.34 -7.84 -12.88
N ARG A 32 1.05 -8.69 -13.63
CA ARG A 32 2.50 -8.81 -13.53
C ARG A 32 3.23 -7.67 -14.25
N ALA A 33 2.66 -7.16 -15.34
CA ALA A 33 3.09 -5.88 -15.92
C ALA A 33 2.75 -4.73 -14.98
N ARG A 34 1.63 -4.80 -14.23
CA ARG A 34 1.24 -3.84 -13.21
C ARG A 34 2.14 -3.91 -12.00
N LEU A 35 2.72 -5.06 -11.62
CA LEU A 35 3.74 -5.16 -10.58
C LEU A 35 5.09 -4.52 -10.97
N ASP A 36 5.41 -4.46 -12.26
CA ASP A 36 6.56 -3.69 -12.80
C ASP A 36 6.18 -2.21 -13.05
N HIS A 37 4.89 -1.92 -13.27
CA HIS A 37 4.29 -0.58 -13.38
C HIS A 37 3.63 -0.08 -12.07
N ASP A 38 3.86 -0.78 -10.96
CA ASP A 38 3.51 -0.46 -9.57
C ASP A 38 4.74 0.18 -8.92
N ALA A 39 5.58 0.83 -9.72
CA ALA A 39 5.92 2.21 -9.42
C ALA A 39 4.60 2.99 -9.56
N PRO A 40 3.88 3.24 -8.45
CA PRO A 40 2.62 3.93 -8.53
C PRO A 40 2.94 5.39 -8.86
N GLU A 41 2.81 5.78 -10.13
CA GLU A 41 2.96 7.17 -10.59
C GLU A 41 1.90 8.14 -10.00
N GLY A 42 1.23 7.77 -8.92
CA GLY A 42 0.25 8.62 -8.25
C GLY A 42 -0.30 8.03 -6.96
N GLY A 43 0.49 7.23 -6.23
CA GLY A 43 0.16 6.91 -4.84
C GLY A 43 0.07 8.21 -4.04
N GLN A 44 -0.88 8.30 -3.09
CA GLN A 44 -1.03 9.48 -2.25
C GLN A 44 0.35 9.86 -1.68
N MET A 45 0.88 11.00 -2.11
CA MET A 45 2.16 11.48 -1.62
C MET A 45 1.93 12.08 -0.25
N VAL A 46 2.50 11.45 0.76
CA VAL A 46 2.41 11.90 2.14
C VAL A 46 3.71 12.58 2.52
N ARG A 47 3.62 13.64 3.31
CA ARG A 47 4.77 14.41 3.76
C ARG A 47 5.25 13.85 5.08
N CYS A 48 6.55 13.55 5.18
CA CYS A 48 7.14 13.15 6.45
C CYS A 48 7.04 14.29 7.49
N ALA A 49 6.54 14.01 8.69
CA ALA A 49 6.41 15.00 9.77
C ALA A 49 7.78 15.51 10.26
N TRP A 50 8.82 14.68 10.19
CA TRP A 50 10.17 15.02 10.64
C TRP A 50 11.00 15.78 9.58
N CYS A 51 11.31 15.14 8.45
CA CYS A 51 12.20 15.71 7.43
C CYS A 51 11.47 16.50 6.33
N ARG A 52 10.13 16.50 6.31
CA ARG A 52 9.27 17.14 5.30
C ARG A 52 9.48 16.65 3.86
N VAL A 53 10.18 15.53 3.66
CA VAL A 53 10.29 14.86 2.37
C VAL A 53 8.94 14.24 2.00
N HIS A 54 8.59 14.34 0.72
CA HIS A 54 7.42 13.65 0.17
C HIS A 54 7.81 12.22 -0.19
N VAL A 55 7.07 11.25 0.34
CA VAL A 55 7.28 9.83 0.08
C VAL A 55 5.93 9.21 -0.29
N PRO A 56 5.88 8.21 -1.18
CA PRO A 56 4.63 7.51 -1.48
C PRO A 56 4.07 6.82 -0.23
N GLU A 57 2.75 6.90 -0.02
CA GLU A 57 2.07 6.28 1.13
C GLU A 57 2.41 4.79 1.30
N ALA A 58 2.60 4.06 0.20
CA ALA A 58 2.98 2.65 0.22
C ALA A 58 4.32 2.36 0.92
N GLU A 59 5.23 3.33 0.92
CA GLU A 59 6.55 3.26 1.58
C GLU A 59 6.57 4.04 2.90
N ALA A 60 5.53 4.81 3.21
CA ALA A 60 5.44 5.63 4.39
C ALA A 60 4.99 4.81 5.62
N LEU A 61 5.64 5.05 6.75
CA LEU A 61 5.21 4.57 8.06
C LEU A 61 4.20 5.54 8.66
N ARG A 62 3.04 5.04 9.06
CA ARG A 62 2.00 5.81 9.76
C ARG A 62 2.10 5.59 11.26
N ASP A 63 2.22 6.66 12.04
CA ASP A 63 2.20 6.59 13.50
C ASP A 63 1.45 7.79 14.10
N LYS A 64 0.52 7.52 15.04
CA LYS A 64 -0.31 8.55 15.71
C LYS A 64 -1.00 9.59 14.80
N GLY A 65 -1.23 9.25 13.52
CA GLY A 65 -1.85 10.14 12.54
C GLY A 65 -0.86 10.92 11.66
N GLU A 66 0.42 10.83 11.96
CA GLU A 66 1.51 11.42 11.18
C GLU A 66 2.20 10.38 10.28
N TRP A 67 2.85 10.86 9.22
CA TRP A 67 3.55 10.04 8.24
C TRP A 67 5.06 10.20 8.36
N PHE A 68 5.81 9.10 8.15
CA PHE A 68 7.26 9.06 8.29
C PHE A 68 7.89 8.28 7.14
N CYS A 69 9.00 8.78 6.59
CA CYS A 69 9.71 8.07 5.52
C CYS A 69 10.58 6.90 6.04
N SER A 70 10.79 6.78 7.35
CA SER A 70 11.55 5.69 7.97
C SER A 70 11.22 5.55 9.46
N SER A 71 11.51 4.39 10.04
CA SER A 71 11.36 4.13 11.48
C SER A 71 12.24 5.07 12.31
N ALA A 72 13.46 5.36 11.84
CA ALA A 72 14.37 6.28 12.51
C ALA A 72 13.80 7.70 12.67
N HIS A 73 13.04 8.19 11.68
CA HIS A 73 12.39 9.51 11.76
C HIS A 73 11.18 9.51 12.69
N ARG A 74 10.38 8.44 12.68
CA ARG A 74 9.30 8.24 13.65
C ARG A 74 9.85 8.27 15.07
N ASP A 75 10.89 7.49 15.34
CA ASP A 75 11.43 7.34 16.69
C ASP A 75 12.03 8.66 17.21
N ARG A 76 12.66 9.47 16.34
CA ARG A 76 13.12 10.82 16.71
C ARG A 76 11.97 11.76 17.01
N TYR A 77 10.94 11.75 16.17
CA TYR A 77 9.76 12.60 16.37
C TYR A 77 9.04 12.28 17.70
N LEU A 78 8.92 11.00 18.04
CA LEU A 78 8.32 10.56 19.32
C LEU A 78 9.16 10.99 20.53
N GLN A 79 10.48 10.91 20.44
CA GLN A 79 11.38 11.34 21.51
C GLN A 79 11.25 12.84 21.79
N GLU A 80 11.19 13.67 20.74
CA GLU A 80 11.04 15.12 20.91
C GLU A 80 9.70 15.49 21.55
N GLN A 81 8.61 14.82 21.17
CA GLN A 81 7.30 15.03 21.81
C GLN A 81 7.28 14.63 23.30
N GLN A 82 8.06 13.62 23.67
CA GLN A 82 8.09 13.17 25.06
C GLN A 82 8.81 14.18 25.96
N GLN A 83 9.95 14.72 25.50
CA GLN A 83 10.66 15.78 26.21
C GLN A 83 9.82 17.04 26.39
N THR A 84 9.01 17.42 25.40
CA THR A 84 8.12 18.57 25.53
C THR A 84 7.00 18.34 26.54
N ASN A 85 6.52 17.11 26.69
CA ASN A 85 5.48 16.78 27.67
C ASN A 85 6.05 16.72 29.09
N ASP A 86 7.23 16.14 29.27
CA ASP A 86 7.87 16.02 30.59
C ASP A 86 8.20 17.39 31.23
N GLY A 87 8.40 18.44 30.42
CA GLY A 87 8.61 19.80 30.91
C GLY A 87 7.34 20.55 31.32
N ALA A 88 6.17 20.17 30.80
CA ALA A 88 4.91 20.83 31.12
C ALA A 88 4.37 20.44 32.51
N ASP A 89 4.66 19.21 32.94
CA ASP A 89 4.23 18.70 34.25
C ASP A 89 5.11 19.21 35.40
N GLY A 90 6.31 19.72 35.11
CA GLY A 90 7.27 20.21 36.11
C GLY A 90 7.10 21.67 36.53
N GLU A 91 6.42 22.50 35.73
CA GLU A 91 6.30 23.95 35.98
C GLU A 91 5.05 24.33 36.79
N GLU A 92 4.21 23.35 37.15
CA GLU A 92 3.02 23.55 37.98
C GLU A 92 3.33 23.51 39.49
N ASP A 93 4.51 23.04 39.90
CA ASP A 93 4.91 22.93 41.31
C ASP A 93 5.59 24.21 41.86
N ASP A 94 6.20 25.06 41.02
CA ASP A 94 6.97 26.25 41.47
C ASP A 94 6.12 27.53 41.60
N ARG A 95 4.81 27.48 41.31
CA ARG A 95 3.89 28.64 41.46
C ARG A 95 3.02 28.55 42.73
N ARG A 96 3.36 27.64 43.64
CA ARG A 96 2.66 27.42 44.91
C ARG A 96 3.55 27.76 46.12
N ASP A 97 4.14 28.95 46.13
CA ASP A 97 4.72 29.59 47.31
C ASP A 97 4.46 31.11 47.29
#